data_AF-A0A4R5EAT9-F1
#
_entry.id   AF-A0A4R5EAT9-F1
#
_cell.length_a   1.000
_cell.length_b   1.000
_cell.length_c   1.000
_cell.angle_alpha   90.00
_cell.angle_beta   90.00
_cell.angle_gamma   90.00
#
_symmetry.space_group_name_H-M   'P 1'
#
loop_
_entity.id
_entity.type
_entity.pdbx_description
1 polymer ?
#
loop_
_entity_poly.entity_id
_entity_poly.type
_entity_poly.pdbx_seq_one_letter_code
_entity_poly.pdbx_strand_id
1 'polypeptide(L)'
;MNDPESRTDEDIERVAGQLHEHVRTLNHLTQGPPGLSEPAAAYTVLGNLAQTAFRLAQTAEQIDAFLTRELDAGRLGHDRGDDPVPAVTAAHNALGQVTEQAADLGDSFRRATSALAPIHAVDEGDKPSQDRHAVVKLVDEKNAQVRPASEDFPRTIGEVLPPSNSAEDVPPELRSPPQVPHPRRGR
;
A
#
# COMPACT_ATOMS: atom_id res chain seq x y z
N MET A 1 24.06 37.46 8.89
CA MET A 1 23.81 36.75 7.61
C MET A 1 23.75 35.30 8.01
N ASN A 2 22.55 34.79 8.29
CA ASN A 2 22.35 33.43 8.78
C ASN A 2 22.22 32.54 7.55
N ASP A 3 23.11 31.57 7.40
CA ASP A 3 23.05 30.64 6.27
C ASP A 3 21.73 29.86 6.29
N PRO A 4 20.93 29.91 5.21
CA PRO A 4 19.69 29.16 5.11
C PRO A 4 19.92 27.63 5.01
N GLU A 5 21.13 27.20 4.65
CA GLU A 5 21.48 25.77 4.49
C GLU A 5 21.62 25.04 5.83
N SER A 6 22.33 25.60 6.82
CA SER A 6 22.44 25.00 8.18
C SER A 6 21.08 24.86 8.87
N ARG A 7 20.15 25.78 8.59
CA ARG A 7 18.79 25.70 9.15
C ARG A 7 17.98 24.51 8.61
N THR A 8 18.36 23.91 7.48
CA THR A 8 17.60 22.82 6.85
C THR A 8 18.03 21.44 7.35
N ASP A 9 19.33 21.15 7.42
CA ASP A 9 19.83 19.84 7.89
C ASP A 9 19.58 19.63 9.38
N GLU A 10 19.83 20.66 10.21
CA GLU A 10 19.53 20.64 11.65
C GLU A 10 18.02 20.42 11.90
N ASP A 11 17.16 20.99 11.05
CA ASP A 11 15.72 20.79 11.15
C ASP A 11 15.31 19.35 10.76
N ILE A 12 15.94 18.77 9.72
CA ILE A 12 15.73 17.37 9.32
C ILE A 12 16.15 16.42 10.46
N GLU A 13 17.35 16.60 11.01
CA GLU A 13 17.85 15.80 12.13
C GLU A 13 16.96 15.91 13.36
N ARG A 14 16.53 17.14 13.70
CA ARG A 14 15.62 17.39 14.83
C ARG A 14 14.28 16.70 14.64
N VAL A 15 13.68 16.77 13.45
CA VAL A 15 12.40 16.10 13.16
C VAL A 15 12.54 14.57 13.19
N ALA A 16 13.65 14.03 12.68
CA ALA A 16 13.95 12.60 12.78
C ALA A 16 14.07 12.14 14.25
N GLY A 17 14.76 12.92 15.09
CA GLY A 17 14.84 12.66 16.53
C GLY A 17 13.47 12.73 17.23
N GLN A 18 12.63 13.71 16.87
CA GLN A 18 11.26 13.80 17.39
C GLN A 18 10.41 12.59 16.99
N LEU A 19 10.55 12.09 15.75
CA LEU A 19 9.85 10.88 15.32
C LEU A 19 10.23 9.68 16.19
N HIS A 20 11.53 9.50 16.48
CA HIS A 20 12.00 8.45 17.38
C HIS A 20 11.35 8.53 18.77
N GLU A 21 11.33 9.71 19.38
CA GLU A 21 10.72 9.91 20.69
C GLU A 21 9.18 9.73 20.68
N HIS A 22 8.50 10.11 19.60
CA HIS A 22 7.07 9.86 19.46
C HIS A 22 6.75 8.37 19.34
N VAL A 23 7.55 7.59 18.60
CA VAL A 23 7.40 6.13 18.54
C VAL A 23 7.65 5.50 19.91
N ARG A 24 8.70 5.95 20.62
CA ARG A 24 8.98 5.50 21.99
C ARG A 24 7.80 5.81 22.93
N THR A 25 7.25 7.00 22.85
CA THR A 25 6.10 7.44 23.65
C THR A 25 4.85 6.62 23.31
N LEU A 26 4.59 6.38 22.02
CA LEU A 26 3.49 5.54 21.57
C LEU A 26 3.61 4.13 22.14
N ASN A 27 4.79 3.51 22.07
CA ASN A 27 5.03 2.18 22.63
C ASN A 27 4.73 2.13 24.14
N HIS A 28 5.20 3.13 24.90
CA HIS A 28 4.90 3.23 26.34
C HIS A 28 3.40 3.36 26.62
N LEU A 29 2.69 4.20 25.87
CA LEU A 29 1.24 4.40 26.03
C LEU A 29 0.45 3.15 25.65
N THR A 30 0.91 2.37 24.67
CA THR A 30 0.24 1.12 24.30
C THR A 30 0.49 -0.03 25.28
N GLN A 31 1.60 0.01 26.04
CA GLN A 31 1.99 -1.04 26.98
C GLN A 31 1.58 -0.74 28.43
N GLY A 32 1.59 0.53 28.85
CA GLY A 32 1.34 0.94 30.23
C GLY A 32 -0.16 1.04 30.58
N PRO A 33 -0.56 0.92 31.87
CA PRO A 33 -1.97 1.06 32.27
C PRO A 33 -2.52 2.49 32.04
N PRO A 34 -3.78 2.67 31.57
CA PRO A 34 -4.73 1.62 31.19
C PRO A 34 -4.46 1.01 29.80
N GLY A 35 -3.59 1.63 29.00
CA GLY A 35 -3.24 1.15 27.66
C GLY A 35 -4.32 1.47 26.63
N LEU A 36 -4.38 0.67 25.57
CA LEU A 36 -5.51 0.71 24.64
C LEU A 36 -6.77 0.20 25.34
N SER A 37 -7.77 1.06 25.48
CA SER A 37 -9.04 0.75 26.14
C SER A 37 -10.15 0.31 25.19
N GLU A 38 -10.07 0.68 23.91
CA GLU A 38 -11.13 0.45 22.93
C GLU A 38 -10.58 -0.05 21.58
N PRO A 39 -11.30 -0.98 20.89
CA PRO A 39 -10.92 -1.41 19.54
C PRO A 39 -10.82 -0.26 18.52
N ALA A 40 -11.64 0.78 18.66
CA ALA A 40 -11.60 1.96 17.79
C ALA A 40 -10.28 2.74 17.90
N ALA A 41 -9.69 2.79 19.11
CA ALA A 41 -8.37 3.38 19.32
C ALA A 41 -7.29 2.55 18.61
N ALA A 42 -7.32 1.22 18.76
CA ALA A 42 -6.39 0.32 18.07
C ALA A 42 -6.50 0.45 16.53
N TYR A 43 -7.73 0.50 15.99
CA TYR A 43 -7.99 0.72 14.58
C TYR A 43 -7.31 2.01 14.06
N THR A 44 -7.49 3.11 14.80
CA THR A 44 -6.92 4.43 14.45
C THR A 44 -5.40 4.41 14.51
N VAL A 45 -4.83 3.82 15.57
CA VAL A 45 -3.36 3.71 15.73
C VAL A 45 -2.76 2.92 14.57
N LEU A 46 -3.33 1.75 14.21
CA LEU A 46 -2.83 0.94 13.10
C LEU A 46 -2.94 1.67 11.76
N GLY A 47 -4.05 2.40 11.52
CA GLY A 47 -4.23 3.18 10.29
C GLY A 47 -3.19 4.30 10.15
N ASN A 48 -2.83 4.96 11.26
CA ASN A 48 -1.77 5.96 11.28
C ASN A 48 -0.39 5.34 11.08
N LEU A 49 -0.10 4.21 11.72
CA LEU A 49 1.16 3.48 11.55
C LEU A 49 1.35 2.98 10.12
N ALA A 50 0.28 2.56 9.44
CA ALA A 50 0.33 2.21 8.03
C ALA A 50 0.81 3.40 7.17
N GLN A 51 0.22 4.58 7.37
CA GLN A 51 0.63 5.79 6.65
C GLN A 51 2.06 6.20 6.98
N THR A 52 2.46 6.11 8.26
CA THR A 52 3.83 6.39 8.67
C THR A 52 4.83 5.47 7.98
N ALA A 53 4.54 4.17 7.88
CA ALA A 53 5.42 3.21 7.21
C ALA A 53 5.62 3.54 5.72
N PHE A 54 4.56 3.89 4.99
CA PHE A 54 4.71 4.35 3.59
C PHE A 54 5.52 5.65 3.47
N ARG A 55 5.40 6.56 4.43
CA ARG A 55 6.21 7.79 4.46
C ARG A 55 7.68 7.51 4.79
N LEU A 56 7.97 6.51 5.60
CA LEU A 56 9.35 6.07 5.85
C LEU A 56 10.00 5.51 4.58
N ALA A 57 9.25 4.77 3.75
CA ALA A 57 9.72 4.34 2.43
C ALA A 57 10.10 5.56 1.57
N GLN A 58 9.21 6.56 1.49
CA GLN A 58 9.48 7.80 0.77
C GLN A 58 10.71 8.56 1.30
N THR A 59 10.90 8.61 2.62
CA THR A 59 12.10 9.23 3.22
C THR A 59 13.37 8.48 2.84
N ALA A 60 13.35 7.14 2.82
CA ALA A 60 14.49 6.34 2.38
C ALA A 60 14.85 6.61 0.91
N GLU A 61 13.86 6.67 0.01
CA GLU A 61 14.06 7.03 -1.40
C GLU A 61 14.66 8.44 -1.57
N GLN A 62 14.25 9.40 -0.73
CA GLN A 62 14.77 10.76 -0.78
C GLN A 62 16.24 10.84 -0.35
N ILE A 63 16.63 10.08 0.68
CA ILE A 63 18.03 9.97 1.13
C ILE A 63 18.86 9.28 0.05
N ASP A 64 18.33 8.22 -0.57
CA ASP A 64 18.98 7.49 -1.65
C ASP A 64 19.28 8.39 -2.87
N ALA A 65 18.28 9.17 -3.28
CA ALA A 65 18.41 10.15 -4.34
C ALA A 65 19.39 11.29 -3.98
N PHE A 66 19.47 11.69 -2.72
CA PHE A 66 20.47 12.65 -2.25
C PHE A 66 21.89 12.09 -2.41
N LEU A 67 22.16 10.88 -1.90
CA LEU A 67 23.47 10.25 -2.00
C LEU A 67 23.93 10.09 -3.46
N THR A 68 23.01 9.73 -4.35
CA THR A 68 23.28 9.64 -5.80
C THR A 68 23.75 10.99 -6.34
N ARG A 69 23.01 12.07 -6.06
CA ARG A 69 23.35 13.43 -6.53
C ARG A 69 24.69 13.93 -5.98
N GLU A 70 25.00 13.63 -4.73
CA GLU A 70 26.26 14.04 -4.12
C GLU A 70 27.45 13.24 -4.68
N LEU A 71 27.27 11.94 -4.92
CA LEU A 71 28.29 11.09 -5.52
C LEU A 71 28.58 11.52 -6.97
N ASP A 72 27.54 11.71 -7.79
CA ASP A 72 27.67 12.13 -9.19
C ASP A 72 28.35 13.49 -9.33
N ALA A 73 28.16 14.37 -8.34
CA ALA A 73 28.80 15.67 -8.31
C ALA A 73 30.22 15.66 -7.72
N GLY A 74 30.73 14.51 -7.28
CA GLY A 74 32.05 14.39 -6.65
C GLY A 74 32.16 15.13 -5.32
N ARG A 75 31.03 15.33 -4.61
CA ARG A 75 30.99 16.05 -3.32
C ARG A 75 31.16 15.13 -2.11
N LEU A 76 31.19 13.82 -2.32
CA LEU A 76 31.42 12.84 -1.27
C LEU A 76 32.90 12.50 -1.14
N GLY A 77 33.36 12.36 0.10
CA GLY A 77 34.67 11.83 0.46
C GLY A 77 34.54 10.71 1.49
N HIS A 78 35.60 9.94 1.67
CA HIS A 78 35.68 8.91 2.71
C HIS A 78 36.67 9.35 3.78
N ASP A 79 36.34 9.21 5.06
CA ASP A 79 37.16 9.70 6.20
C ASP A 79 38.58 9.12 6.22
N ARG A 80 38.77 7.95 5.63
CA ARG A 80 40.09 7.28 5.52
C ARG A 80 40.85 7.62 4.24
N GLY A 81 40.29 8.46 3.38
CA GLY A 81 40.84 8.79 2.06
C GLY A 81 40.61 7.74 0.98
N ASP A 82 39.83 6.70 1.26
CA ASP A 82 39.42 5.68 0.27
C ASP A 82 38.41 6.26 -0.74
N ASP A 83 38.15 5.52 -1.81
CA ASP A 83 37.04 5.81 -2.74
C ASP A 83 35.70 5.73 -2.00
N PRO A 84 34.82 6.76 -2.02
CA PRO A 84 33.50 6.70 -1.39
C PRO A 84 32.51 5.77 -2.10
N VAL A 85 32.73 5.41 -3.37
CA VAL A 85 31.77 4.62 -4.18
C VAL A 85 31.32 3.32 -3.52
N PRO A 86 32.20 2.47 -2.95
CA PRO A 86 31.77 1.23 -2.29
C PRO A 86 30.88 1.48 -1.06
N ALA A 87 31.16 2.51 -0.27
CA ALA A 87 30.36 2.84 0.91
C ALA A 87 28.97 3.36 0.51
N VAL A 88 28.90 4.22 -0.51
CA VAL A 88 27.63 4.75 -1.04
C VAL A 88 26.81 3.62 -1.70
N THR A 89 27.46 2.71 -2.42
CA THR A 89 26.80 1.51 -2.98
C THR A 89 26.19 0.64 -1.88
N ALA A 90 26.90 0.45 -0.76
CA ALA A 90 26.37 -0.28 0.39
C ALA A 90 25.14 0.42 1.00
N ALA A 91 25.17 1.76 1.11
CA ALA A 91 24.04 2.55 1.58
C ALA A 91 22.83 2.43 0.64
N HIS A 92 23.02 2.51 -0.68
CA HIS A 92 21.96 2.33 -1.68
C HIS A 92 21.25 0.99 -1.53
N ASN A 93 22.02 -0.10 -1.41
CA ASN A 93 21.45 -1.43 -1.23
C ASN A 93 20.62 -1.52 0.07
N ALA A 94 21.10 -0.92 1.16
CA ALA A 94 20.36 -0.90 2.42
C ALA A 94 19.09 -0.05 2.34
N LEU A 95 19.14 1.12 1.70
CA LEU A 95 17.98 2.00 1.52
C LEU A 95 16.91 1.39 0.62
N GLY A 96 17.33 0.66 -0.43
CA GLY A 96 16.41 -0.13 -1.26
C GLY A 96 15.66 -1.18 -0.44
N GLN A 97 16.37 -1.94 0.41
CA GLN A 97 15.74 -2.92 1.30
C GLN A 97 14.80 -2.26 2.32
N VAL A 98 15.19 -1.13 2.90
CA VAL A 98 14.35 -0.38 3.84
C VAL A 98 13.06 0.10 3.17
N THR A 99 13.14 0.56 1.91
CA THR A 99 11.99 1.03 1.14
C THR A 99 10.96 -0.10 0.96
N GLU A 100 11.42 -1.28 0.52
CA GLU A 100 10.56 -2.47 0.39
C GLU A 100 9.96 -2.89 1.73
N GLN A 101 10.79 -3.00 2.78
CA GLN A 101 10.36 -3.42 4.12
C GLN A 101 9.35 -2.44 4.74
N ALA A 102 9.52 -1.13 4.53
CA ALA A 102 8.61 -0.12 5.03
C ALA A 102 7.25 -0.17 4.29
N ALA A 103 7.25 -0.43 2.99
CA ALA A 103 6.01 -0.66 2.24
C ALA A 103 5.27 -1.92 2.73
N ASP A 104 5.99 -3.04 2.91
CA ASP A 104 5.44 -4.28 3.45
C ASP A 104 4.87 -4.11 4.88
N LEU A 105 5.55 -3.31 5.71
CA LEU A 105 5.08 -2.95 7.04
C LEU A 105 3.77 -2.13 6.97
N GLY A 106 3.71 -1.16 6.06
CA GLY A 106 2.50 -0.36 5.83
C GLY A 106 1.31 -1.22 5.40
N ASP A 107 1.54 -2.15 4.49
CA ASP A 107 0.53 -3.12 4.07
C ASP A 107 0.10 -4.06 5.20
N SER A 108 1.03 -4.49 6.03
CA SER A 108 0.73 -5.33 7.19
C SER A 108 -0.16 -4.61 8.21
N PHE A 109 0.12 -3.33 8.50
CA PHE A 109 -0.75 -2.51 9.34
C PHE A 109 -2.12 -2.29 8.72
N ARG A 110 -2.21 -2.02 7.42
CA ARG A 110 -3.49 -1.86 6.70
C ARG A 110 -4.34 -3.12 6.75
N ARG A 111 -3.73 -4.31 6.62
CA ARG A 111 -4.42 -5.60 6.79
C ARG A 111 -4.93 -5.77 8.21
N ALA A 112 -4.13 -5.42 9.22
CA ALA A 112 -4.56 -5.46 10.62
C ALA A 112 -5.73 -4.51 10.90
N THR A 113 -5.68 -3.27 10.40
CA THR A 113 -6.80 -2.31 10.47
C THR A 113 -8.07 -2.88 9.83
N SER A 114 -7.94 -3.50 8.64
CA SER A 114 -9.08 -4.11 7.94
C SER A 114 -9.69 -5.27 8.72
N ALA A 115 -8.85 -6.08 9.39
CA ALA A 115 -9.30 -7.18 10.24
C ALA A 115 -9.95 -6.71 11.54
N LEU A 116 -9.57 -5.53 12.06
CA LEU A 116 -10.20 -4.91 13.22
C LEU A 116 -11.53 -4.20 12.90
N ALA A 117 -11.80 -3.84 11.65
CA ALA A 117 -12.98 -3.08 11.26
C ALA A 117 -14.34 -3.63 11.79
N PRO A 118 -14.60 -4.96 11.87
CA PRO A 118 -15.85 -5.47 12.43
C PRO A 118 -15.87 -5.57 13.97
N ILE A 119 -14.75 -5.33 14.65
CA ILE A 119 -14.62 -5.52 16.10
C ILE A 119 -15.08 -4.26 16.83
N HIS A 120 -16.04 -4.42 17.76
CA HIS A 120 -16.53 -3.37 18.65
C HIS A 120 -16.40 -3.81 20.11
N ALA A 121 -16.33 -2.84 21.02
CA ALA A 121 -16.41 -3.12 22.44
C ALA A 121 -17.83 -3.63 22.78
N VAL A 122 -17.92 -4.61 23.66
CA VAL A 122 -19.19 -5.09 24.20
C VAL A 122 -19.35 -4.48 25.59
N ASP A 123 -20.39 -3.68 25.80
CA ASP A 123 -20.74 -3.21 27.14
C ASP A 123 -21.24 -4.39 27.98
N GLU A 124 -21.00 -4.39 29.30
CA GLU A 124 -21.47 -5.46 30.21
C GLU A 124 -23.00 -5.69 30.17
N GLY A 125 -23.77 -4.77 29.57
CA GLY A 125 -25.21 -4.90 29.34
C GLY A 125 -25.63 -5.41 27.96
N ASP A 126 -24.71 -5.50 26.99
CA ASP A 126 -25.05 -5.81 25.59
C ASP A 126 -24.96 -7.33 25.35
N LYS A 127 -26.02 -8.04 25.76
CA LYS A 127 -26.19 -9.44 25.33
C LYS A 127 -26.40 -9.44 23.82
N PRO A 128 -25.71 -10.32 23.06
CA PRO A 128 -25.87 -10.36 21.61
C PRO A 128 -27.34 -10.64 21.28
N SER A 129 -27.99 -9.64 20.69
CA SER A 129 -29.37 -9.74 20.24
C SER A 129 -29.45 -10.81 19.14
N GLN A 130 -29.79 -12.05 19.52
CA GLN A 130 -30.03 -13.17 18.61
C GLN A 130 -31.26 -12.98 17.69
N ASP A 131 -31.99 -11.87 17.81
CA ASP A 131 -33.26 -11.65 17.12
C ASP A 131 -33.17 -11.06 15.70
N ARG A 132 -31.98 -10.67 15.20
CA ARG A 132 -31.88 -10.11 13.84
C ARG A 132 -31.98 -11.14 12.70
N HIS A 133 -31.92 -12.44 12.99
CA HIS A 133 -32.11 -13.49 11.99
C HIS A 133 -33.50 -14.11 11.96
N ALA A 134 -34.39 -13.79 12.91
CA ALA A 134 -35.76 -14.31 12.92
C ALA A 134 -36.74 -13.49 12.06
N VAL A 135 -36.48 -12.20 11.85
CA VAL A 135 -37.44 -11.30 11.16
C VAL A 135 -37.47 -11.51 9.63
N VAL A 136 -36.41 -12.05 9.03
CA VAL A 136 -36.40 -12.31 7.57
C VAL A 136 -37.18 -13.57 7.18
N LYS A 137 -37.49 -14.47 8.14
CA LYS A 137 -38.20 -15.73 7.83
C LYS A 137 -39.73 -15.66 7.87
N LEU A 138 -40.35 -14.56 8.28
CA LEU A 138 -41.82 -14.47 8.42
C LEU A 138 -42.54 -13.68 7.31
N VAL A 139 -41.83 -13.10 6.35
CA VAL A 139 -42.44 -12.25 5.31
C VAL A 139 -42.54 -12.95 3.94
N ASP A 140 -41.96 -14.14 3.78
CA ASP A 140 -41.82 -14.79 2.46
C ASP A 140 -42.93 -15.81 2.10
N GLU A 141 -43.96 -15.98 2.94
CA GLU A 141 -45.02 -16.98 2.68
C GLU A 141 -46.36 -16.41 2.17
N LYS A 142 -46.52 -15.09 2.05
CA LYS A 142 -47.76 -14.52 1.49
C LYS A 142 -47.49 -13.30 0.59
N ASN A 143 -47.56 -13.57 -0.71
CA ASN A 143 -47.61 -12.64 -1.85
C ASN A 143 -46.28 -12.30 -2.53
N ALA A 144 -45.85 -13.16 -3.46
CA ALA A 144 -45.45 -12.68 -4.79
C ALA A 144 -45.51 -13.85 -5.80
N GLN A 145 -46.49 -13.83 -6.70
CA GLN A 145 -46.34 -14.54 -7.97
C GLN A 145 -45.29 -13.79 -8.80
N VAL A 146 -44.03 -14.18 -8.66
CA VAL A 146 -42.95 -13.69 -9.52
C VAL A 146 -42.84 -14.64 -10.70
N ARG A 147 -43.11 -14.14 -11.91
CA ARG A 147 -42.80 -14.89 -13.16
C ARG A 147 -41.28 -15.09 -13.25
N PRO A 148 -40.80 -16.21 -13.80
CA PRO A 148 -39.36 -16.47 -13.92
C PRO A 148 -38.68 -15.36 -14.71
N ALA A 149 -37.56 -14.85 -14.18
CA ALA A 149 -36.78 -13.73 -14.72
C ALA A 149 -36.15 -13.98 -16.12
N SER A 150 -36.47 -15.09 -16.79
CA SER A 150 -35.98 -15.40 -18.13
C SER A 150 -36.69 -14.62 -19.25
N GLU A 151 -37.78 -13.91 -18.94
CA GLU A 151 -38.58 -13.15 -19.94
C GLU A 151 -38.28 -11.65 -19.97
N ASP A 152 -37.43 -11.12 -19.07
CA ASP A 152 -37.26 -9.67 -18.86
C ASP A 152 -35.84 -9.16 -19.18
N PHE A 153 -35.00 -9.97 -19.84
CA PHE A 153 -33.67 -9.55 -20.28
C PHE A 153 -33.71 -9.00 -21.73
N PRO A 154 -33.06 -7.86 -22.00
CA PRO A 154 -32.82 -7.43 -23.38
C PRO A 154 -31.93 -8.46 -24.10
N ARG A 155 -32.21 -8.68 -25.39
CA ARG A 155 -31.49 -9.62 -26.26
C ARG A 155 -29.97 -9.48 -26.09
N THR A 156 -29.27 -10.61 -26.03
CA THR A 156 -27.81 -10.61 -25.91
C THR A 156 -27.18 -9.96 -27.14
N ILE A 157 -26.03 -9.29 -26.95
CA ILE A 157 -25.34 -8.49 -27.99
C ILE A 157 -25.05 -9.31 -29.26
N GLY A 158 -24.95 -10.64 -29.16
CA GLY A 158 -24.77 -11.54 -30.32
C GLY A 158 -25.99 -11.64 -31.25
N GLU A 159 -27.19 -11.27 -30.80
CA GLU A 159 -28.42 -11.30 -31.61
C GLU A 159 -28.73 -9.97 -32.33
N VAL A 160 -28.02 -8.89 -31.99
CA VAL A 160 -28.23 -7.55 -32.58
C VAL A 160 -27.20 -7.23 -33.66
N LEU A 161 -26.09 -7.98 -33.72
CA LEU A 161 -25.05 -7.78 -34.73
C LEU A 161 -25.24 -8.75 -35.90
N PRO A 162 -25.17 -8.28 -37.16
CA PRO A 162 -25.11 -9.19 -38.30
C PRO A 162 -23.87 -10.07 -38.21
N PRO A 163 -23.90 -11.32 -38.73
CA PRO A 163 -22.75 -12.20 -38.68
C PRO A 163 -21.56 -11.56 -39.38
N SER A 164 -20.44 -11.43 -38.66
CA SER A 164 -19.16 -10.98 -39.17
C SER A 164 -18.63 -11.97 -40.20
N ASN A 165 -19.09 -11.82 -41.45
CA ASN A 165 -18.38 -12.39 -42.59
C ASN A 165 -17.09 -11.58 -42.81
N SER A 166 -16.04 -12.34 -43.08
CA SER A 166 -14.81 -11.92 -43.74
C SER A 166 -13.74 -11.27 -42.84
N ALA A 167 -12.89 -12.15 -42.30
CA ALA A 167 -11.49 -11.85 -42.04
C ALA A 167 -10.75 -11.65 -43.37
N GLU A 168 -10.96 -10.51 -44.03
CA GLU A 168 -10.27 -10.22 -45.30
C GLU A 168 -10.30 -8.72 -45.66
N ASP A 169 -9.95 -7.82 -44.75
CA ASP A 169 -9.55 -6.45 -45.15
C ASP A 169 -8.78 -5.67 -44.07
N VAL A 170 -7.60 -6.17 -43.67
CA VAL A 170 -6.66 -5.37 -42.88
C VAL A 170 -5.58 -4.83 -43.81
N PRO A 171 -5.48 -3.49 -43.98
CA PRO A 171 -4.44 -2.86 -44.78
C PRO A 171 -3.04 -3.31 -44.34
N PRO A 172 -2.10 -3.54 -45.27
CA PRO A 172 -0.80 -4.15 -44.97
C PRO A 172 0.08 -3.34 -44.01
N GLU A 173 -0.23 -2.07 -43.77
CA GLU A 173 0.55 -1.16 -42.93
C GLU A 173 0.38 -1.37 -41.42
N LEU A 174 -0.65 -2.09 -40.98
CA LEU A 174 -0.91 -2.38 -39.55
C LEU A 174 -0.50 -3.79 -39.12
N ARG A 175 0.14 -4.57 -39.99
CA ARG A 175 0.63 -5.91 -39.65
C ARG A 175 1.99 -5.79 -38.95
N SER A 176 2.03 -6.14 -37.67
CA SER A 176 3.30 -6.32 -36.95
C SER A 176 4.16 -7.36 -37.69
N PRO A 177 5.47 -7.13 -37.87
CA PRO A 177 6.34 -8.10 -38.52
C PRO A 177 6.45 -9.39 -37.68
N PRO A 178 6.55 -10.56 -38.32
CA PRO A 178 6.68 -11.83 -37.60
C PRO A 178 7.98 -11.85 -36.78
N GLN A 179 7.87 -12.14 -35.49
CA GLN A 179 9.02 -12.31 -34.59
C GLN A 179 9.92 -13.45 -35.09
N VAL A 180 11.19 -13.13 -35.29
CA VAL A 180 12.23 -14.11 -35.65
C VAL A 180 12.52 -14.99 -34.43
N PRO A 181 12.46 -16.34 -34.54
CA PRO A 181 12.78 -17.22 -33.42
C PRO A 181 14.24 -17.07 -32.97
N HIS A 182 14.47 -16.79 -31.69
CA HIS A 182 15.82 -16.72 -31.12
C HIS A 182 16.50 -18.10 -31.11
N PRO A 183 17.78 -18.21 -31.50
CA PRO A 183 18.50 -19.48 -31.49
C PRO A 183 18.74 -19.96 -30.06
N ARG A 184 18.36 -21.22 -29.77
CA ARG A 184 18.69 -21.92 -28.53
C ARG A 184 20.21 -22.01 -28.39
N ARG A 185 20.77 -21.45 -27.31
CA ARG A 185 22.18 -21.67 -26.92
C ARG A 185 22.41 -23.16 -26.73
N GLY A 186 23.32 -23.71 -27.53
CA GLY A 186 23.84 -25.05 -27.40
C GLY A 186 24.66 -25.22 -26.13
N ARG A 187 24.68 -26.47 -25.69
CA ARG A 187 25.23 -27.04 -24.46
C ARG A 187 26.75 -27.01 -24.41
#